data_AF-A0A840B0D5-F1
#
_entry.id   AF-A0A840B0D5-F1
#
_cell.length_a   1.000
_cell.length_b   1.000
_cell.length_c   1.000
_cell.angle_alpha   90.00
_cell.angle_beta   90.00
_cell.angle_gamma   90.00
#
_symmetry.space_group_name_H-M   'P 1'
#
loop_
_entity.id
_entity.type
_entity.pdbx_description
1 polymer ?
#
loop_
_entity_poly.entity_id
_entity_poly.type
_entity_poly.pdbx_seq_one_letter_code
_entity_poly.pdbx_strand_id
1 'polypeptide(L)'
;MWEEDNDDEDPCGCPFCGNFGCEHLLISIDETFRSADGGPLAEAFNTHWGNLTEAGGDDFDEHEPWLDLVSQCEDYGCRDSYYRDSGPMTATNTIDLYCASKEEVSRSIKKLNNLWIEMS
;
A
#
# COMPACT_ATOMS: atom_id res chain seq x y z
N MET A 1 21.25 -26.69 -19.75
CA MET A 1 21.92 -25.43 -19.41
C MET A 1 21.01 -24.37 -19.98
N TRP A 2 20.08 -23.90 -19.17
CA TRP A 2 19.21 -22.78 -19.50
C TRP A 2 19.73 -21.66 -18.62
N GLU A 3 20.20 -20.59 -19.26
CA GLU A 3 20.49 -19.33 -18.57
C GLU A 3 19.12 -18.75 -18.26
N GLU A 4 18.66 -18.94 -17.02
CA GLU A 4 17.53 -18.20 -16.48
C GLU A 4 18.07 -16.80 -16.22
N ASP A 5 17.85 -15.89 -17.18
CA ASP A 5 17.86 -14.45 -16.97
C ASP A 5 16.83 -14.14 -15.86
N ASN A 6 17.25 -14.33 -14.62
CA ASN A 6 16.62 -13.75 -13.45
C ASN A 6 16.93 -12.25 -13.52
N ASP A 7 16.14 -11.51 -14.30
CA ASP A 7 15.85 -10.10 -13.97
C ASP A 7 15.06 -10.13 -12.65
N ASP A 8 15.75 -10.48 -11.56
CA ASP A 8 15.36 -10.09 -10.22
C ASP A 8 15.48 -8.56 -10.23
N GLU A 9 14.41 -7.86 -10.65
CA GLU A 9 14.25 -6.42 -10.43
C GLU A 9 14.32 -6.21 -8.91
N ASP A 10 15.53 -6.01 -8.40
CA ASP A 10 15.85 -5.68 -7.02
C ASP A 10 14.84 -4.59 -6.61
N PRO A 11 14.06 -4.78 -5.54
CA PRO A 11 12.95 -3.89 -5.24
C PRO A 11 13.49 -2.46 -5.23
N CYS A 12 12.87 -1.56 -6.00
CA CYS A 12 13.43 -0.25 -6.21
C CYS A 12 13.23 0.53 -4.90
N GLY A 13 14.24 0.53 -4.02
CA GLY A 13 14.15 1.20 -2.73
C GLY A 13 13.68 2.65 -2.90
N CYS A 14 13.09 3.23 -1.85
CA CYS A 14 12.40 4.53 -1.89
C CYS A 14 12.93 5.52 -2.95
N PRO A 15 12.10 6.04 -3.87
CA PRO A 15 12.55 6.86 -4.99
C PRO A 15 13.24 8.17 -4.58
N PHE A 16 13.11 8.59 -3.31
CA PHE A 16 13.70 9.81 -2.79
C PHE A 16 15.06 9.61 -2.10
N CYS A 17 15.32 8.44 -1.52
CA CYS A 17 16.57 8.20 -0.78
C CYS A 17 17.22 6.82 -1.02
N GLY A 18 16.63 5.98 -1.84
CA GLY A 18 17.10 4.64 -2.20
C GLY A 18 17.03 3.60 -1.07
N ASN A 19 16.49 3.94 0.11
CA ASN A 19 16.42 3.04 1.26
C ASN A 19 15.00 2.48 1.45
N PHE A 20 14.91 1.20 1.78
CA PHE A 20 13.64 0.57 2.19
C PHE A 20 13.21 1.01 3.59
N GLY A 21 11.90 1.08 3.83
CA GLY A 21 11.34 1.37 5.15
C GLY A 21 11.76 2.73 5.73
N CYS A 22 12.08 3.70 4.88
CA CYS A 22 12.52 5.02 5.30
C CYS A 22 11.33 5.94 5.66
N GLU A 23 11.63 7.15 6.14
CA GLU A 23 10.63 8.13 6.58
C GLU A 23 9.74 8.69 5.46
N HIS A 24 10.06 8.40 4.20
CA HIS A 24 9.25 8.74 3.04
C HIS A 24 8.08 7.77 2.85
N LEU A 25 8.14 6.56 3.45
CA LEU A 25 7.09 5.55 3.30
C LEU A 25 5.79 6.06 3.93
N LEU A 26 4.74 6.16 3.12
CA LEU A 26 3.38 6.47 3.53
C LEU A 26 2.63 5.20 3.92
N ILE A 27 2.63 4.20 3.04
CA ILE A 27 1.97 2.92 3.24
C ILE A 27 2.61 1.84 2.36
N SER A 28 2.60 0.60 2.83
CA SER A 28 2.92 -0.62 2.10
C SER A 28 1.66 -1.50 2.08
N ILE A 29 1.14 -1.78 0.90
CA ILE A 29 -0.14 -2.48 0.65
C ILE A 29 0.17 -3.82 -0.01
N ASP A 30 -0.29 -4.91 0.58
CA ASP A 30 -0.32 -6.23 -0.03
C ASP A 30 -1.62 -6.38 -0.83
N GLU A 31 -1.51 -6.39 -2.17
CA GLU A 31 -2.67 -6.54 -3.05
C GLU A 31 -3.22 -7.97 -3.07
N THR A 32 -2.44 -8.95 -2.61
CA THR A 32 -2.82 -10.37 -2.59
C THR A 32 -3.77 -10.66 -1.45
N PHE A 33 -3.45 -10.14 -0.26
CA PHE A 33 -4.25 -10.30 0.95
C PHE A 33 -5.17 -9.12 1.25
N ARG A 34 -5.09 -8.07 0.43
CA ARG A 34 -5.87 -6.83 0.58
C ARG A 34 -5.72 -6.22 1.98
N SER A 35 -4.46 -6.09 2.40
CA SER A 35 -4.08 -5.52 3.68
C SER A 35 -2.93 -4.54 3.52
N ALA A 36 -2.73 -3.69 4.51
CA ALA A 36 -1.54 -2.88 4.63
C ALA A 36 -0.64 -3.43 5.73
N ASP A 37 0.63 -3.66 5.40
CA ASP A 37 1.60 -4.33 6.28
C ASP A 37 2.74 -3.41 6.73
N GLY A 38 2.77 -2.17 6.24
CA GLY A 38 3.85 -1.24 6.56
C GLY A 38 3.49 0.23 6.37
N GLY A 39 4.28 1.08 7.02
CA GLY A 39 4.10 2.53 6.99
C GLY A 39 3.10 3.05 8.02
N PRO A 40 3.11 4.37 8.27
CA PRO A 40 2.30 5.01 9.30
C PRO A 40 0.79 5.04 9.01
N LEU A 41 0.36 4.80 7.77
CA LEU A 41 -1.07 4.78 7.40
C LEU A 41 -1.70 3.37 7.50
N ALA A 42 -0.91 2.31 7.67
CA ALA A 42 -1.37 0.93 7.57
C ALA A 42 -2.55 0.59 8.50
N GLU A 43 -2.47 1.00 9.77
CA GLU A 43 -3.54 0.72 10.75
C GLU A 43 -4.85 1.41 10.38
N ALA A 44 -4.79 2.69 9.97
CA ALA A 44 -5.97 3.44 9.57
C ALA A 44 -6.58 2.89 8.27
N PHE A 45 -5.75 2.50 7.31
CA PHE A 45 -6.16 1.86 6.06
C PHE A 45 -6.90 0.55 6.34
N ASN A 46 -6.30 -0.36 7.12
CA ASN A 46 -6.91 -1.64 7.48
C ASN A 46 -8.20 -1.47 8.26
N THR A 47 -8.27 -0.46 9.13
CA THR A 47 -9.49 -0.14 9.88
C THR A 47 -10.61 0.31 8.94
N HIS A 48 -10.31 1.23 8.01
CA HIS A 48 -11.32 1.71 7.07
C HIS A 48 -11.77 0.60 6.10
N TRP A 49 -10.84 -0.22 5.60
CA TRP A 49 -11.17 -1.39 4.78
C TRP A 49 -12.04 -2.40 5.53
N GLY A 50 -11.70 -2.67 6.80
CA GLY A 50 -12.52 -3.51 7.69
C GLY A 50 -13.93 -2.97 7.87
N ASN A 51 -14.09 -1.65 8.04
CA ASN A 51 -15.41 -1.03 8.16
C ASN A 51 -16.23 -1.14 6.86
N LEU A 52 -15.60 -0.96 5.68
CA LEU A 52 -16.26 -1.09 4.38
C LEU A 52 -16.77 -2.51 4.15
N THR A 53 -15.93 -3.50 4.45
CA THR A 53 -16.28 -4.93 4.31
C THR A 53 -17.36 -5.34 5.32
N GLU A 54 -17.28 -4.89 6.58
CA GLU A 54 -18.31 -5.16 7.59
C GLU A 54 -19.66 -4.51 7.22
N ALA A 55 -19.66 -3.27 6.74
CA ALA A 55 -20.88 -2.55 6.35
C ALA A 55 -21.53 -3.14 5.08
N GLY A 56 -20.73 -3.68 4.16
CA GLY A 56 -21.21 -4.30 2.92
C GLY A 56 -21.88 -5.66 3.12
N GLY A 57 -21.48 -6.42 4.15
CA GLY A 57 -22.03 -7.74 4.45
C GLY A 57 -21.65 -8.82 3.41
N ASP A 58 -22.39 -9.93 3.41
CA ASP A 58 -22.03 -11.15 2.65
C ASP A 58 -22.03 -10.98 1.11
N ASP A 59 -22.76 -9.99 0.59
CA ASP A 59 -22.87 -9.71 -0.86
C ASP A 59 -21.97 -8.54 -1.31
N PHE A 60 -21.02 -8.12 -0.47
CA PHE A 60 -20.16 -6.99 -0.78
C PHE A 60 -19.21 -7.31 -1.95
N ASP A 61 -19.37 -6.57 -3.06
CA ASP A 61 -18.41 -6.59 -4.15
C ASP A 61 -17.21 -5.71 -3.80
N GLU A 62 -16.17 -6.35 -3.28
CA GLU A 62 -14.95 -5.71 -2.82
C GLU A 62 -14.11 -5.06 -3.93
N HIS A 63 -14.35 -5.36 -5.22
CA HIS A 63 -13.41 -4.96 -6.28
C HIS A 63 -13.27 -3.44 -6.43
N GLU A 64 -14.37 -2.73 -6.69
CA GLU A 64 -14.35 -1.28 -6.87
C GLU A 64 -13.99 -0.52 -5.59
N PRO A 65 -14.54 -0.87 -4.40
CA PRO A 65 -14.15 -0.22 -3.15
C PRO A 65 -12.67 -0.40 -2.80
N TRP A 66 -12.08 -1.56 -3.10
CA TRP A 66 -10.65 -1.78 -2.93
C TRP A 66 -9.83 -0.86 -3.83
N LEU A 67 -10.17 -0.81 -5.13
CA LEU A 67 -9.47 0.05 -6.09
C LEU A 67 -9.59 1.54 -5.73
N ASP A 68 -10.78 1.98 -5.30
CA ASP A 68 -11.00 3.35 -4.84
C ASP A 68 -10.13 3.67 -3.62
N LEU A 69 -10.10 2.78 -2.62
CA LEU A 69 -9.30 2.97 -1.41
C LEU A 69 -7.79 3.06 -1.69
N VAL A 70 -7.28 2.19 -2.56
CA VAL A 70 -5.88 2.26 -3.00
C VAL A 70 -5.62 3.56 -3.77
N SER A 71 -6.50 3.94 -4.71
CA SER A 71 -6.38 5.17 -5.49
C SER A 71 -6.36 6.42 -4.61
N GLN A 72 -7.15 6.45 -3.53
CA GLN A 72 -7.13 7.56 -2.56
C GLN A 72 -5.74 7.71 -1.92
N CYS A 73 -5.02 6.63 -1.67
CA CYS A 73 -3.65 6.70 -1.14
C CYS A 73 -2.65 7.20 -2.19
N GLU A 74 -2.84 6.83 -3.46
CA GLU A 74 -2.00 7.24 -4.60
C GLU A 74 -2.06 8.74 -4.88
N ASP A 75 -3.19 9.39 -4.60
CA ASP A 75 -3.31 10.85 -4.69
C ASP A 75 -2.33 11.61 -3.79
N TYR A 76 -1.72 10.93 -2.81
CA TYR A 76 -0.81 11.50 -1.82
C TYR A 76 0.60 10.93 -1.83
N GLY A 77 0.90 9.96 -2.70
CA GLY A 77 2.17 9.26 -2.71
C GLY A 77 2.62 8.85 -4.11
N CYS A 78 3.93 8.78 -4.30
CA CYS A 78 4.56 8.19 -5.47
C CYS A 78 4.50 6.67 -5.34
N ARG A 79 3.84 6.01 -6.30
CA ARG A 79 3.70 4.55 -6.38
C ARG A 79 5.00 3.91 -6.80
N ASP A 80 5.38 2.87 -6.06
CA ASP A 80 6.35 1.86 -6.48
C ASP A 80 5.74 0.48 -6.19
N SER A 81 5.78 -0.42 -7.17
CA SER A 81 5.17 -1.75 -7.05
C SER A 81 6.18 -2.82 -7.40
N TYR A 82 6.27 -3.84 -6.55
CA TYR A 82 7.20 -4.93 -6.71
C TYR A 82 6.63 -6.24 -6.19
N TYR A 83 7.23 -7.33 -6.63
CA TYR A 83 6.88 -8.66 -6.18
C TYR A 83 7.74 -9.01 -4.95
N ARG A 84 7.10 -9.31 -3.83
CA ARG A 84 7.80 -9.74 -2.61
C ARG A 84 7.77 -11.27 -2.54
N ASP A 85 8.89 -11.90 -2.86
CA ASP A 85 9.04 -13.35 -2.64
C ASP A 85 9.26 -13.62 -1.14
N SER A 86 8.20 -14.12 -0.47
CA SER A 86 8.27 -14.52 0.95
C SER A 86 8.63 -16.00 1.13
N GLY A 87 9.02 -16.70 0.06
CA GLY A 87 9.34 -18.12 0.04
C GLY A 87 8.47 -18.92 -0.94
N PRO A 88 8.71 -20.24 -1.07
CA PRO A 88 8.04 -21.07 -2.06
C PRO A 88 6.52 -21.04 -1.87
N MET A 89 5.82 -20.50 -2.87
CA MET A 89 4.37 -20.30 -2.98
C MET A 89 3.74 -19.12 -2.21
N THR A 90 4.54 -18.18 -1.69
CA THR A 90 4.01 -17.02 -0.93
C THR A 90 4.52 -15.70 -1.49
N ALA A 91 4.63 -15.61 -2.81
CA ALA A 91 5.04 -14.38 -3.42
C ALA A 91 3.81 -13.48 -3.61
N THR A 92 3.89 -12.27 -3.07
CA THR A 92 2.77 -11.33 -3.00
C THR A 92 3.09 -10.07 -3.78
N ASN A 93 2.06 -9.49 -4.41
CA ASN A 93 2.22 -8.19 -5.04
C ASN A 93 2.11 -7.10 -3.98
N THR A 94 3.16 -6.30 -3.84
CA THR A 94 3.23 -5.21 -2.86
C THR A 94 3.26 -3.87 -3.59
N ILE A 95 2.49 -2.90 -3.09
CA ILE A 95 2.57 -1.50 -3.48
C ILE A 95 3.13 -0.72 -2.30
N ASP A 96 4.25 -0.05 -2.49
CA ASP A 96 4.74 0.96 -1.57
C ASP A 96 4.43 2.35 -2.12
N LEU A 97 3.87 3.21 -1.27
CA LEU A 97 3.64 4.61 -1.59
C LEU A 97 4.58 5.49 -0.77
N TYR A 98 5.28 6.39 -1.45
CA TYR A 98 6.27 7.27 -0.85
C TYR A 98 5.92 8.75 -1.04
N CYS A 99 6.11 9.58 -0.02
CA CYS A 99 6.08 11.05 -0.18
C CYS A 99 7.50 11.62 -0.28
N ALA A 100 7.66 12.82 -0.83
CA ALA A 100 9.00 13.39 -1.04
C ALA A 100 9.69 13.85 0.25
N SER A 101 8.94 13.97 1.36
CA SER A 101 9.49 14.20 2.69
C SER A 101 8.59 13.66 3.80
N LYS A 102 9.15 13.55 5.01
CA LYS A 102 8.43 13.19 6.24
C LYS A 102 7.28 14.16 6.57
N GLU A 103 7.45 15.45 6.30
CA GLU A 103 6.41 16.46 6.50
C GLU A 103 5.21 16.22 5.58
N GLU A 104 5.47 15.75 4.34
CA GLU A 104 4.42 15.37 3.42
C GLU A 104 3.71 14.10 3.87
N VAL A 105 4.44 13.07 4.31
CA VAL A 105 3.83 11.88 4.94
C VAL A 105 2.88 12.30 6.07
N SER A 106 3.34 13.17 6.97
CA SER A 106 2.54 13.67 8.10
C SER A 106 1.31 14.47 7.66
N ARG A 107 1.39 15.20 6.53
CA ARG A 107 0.27 15.95 5.96
C ARG A 107 -0.74 15.02 5.30
N SER A 108 -0.27 14.04 4.54
CA SER A 108 -1.07 13.05 3.83
C SER A 108 -1.89 12.20 4.79
N ILE A 109 -1.27 11.69 5.87
CA ILE A 109 -1.97 10.94 6.92
C ILE A 109 -3.14 11.74 7.49
N LYS A 110 -2.94 13.02 7.81
CA LYS A 110 -4.02 13.86 8.36
C LYS A 110 -5.18 14.03 7.38
N LYS A 111 -4.89 14.19 6.10
CA LYS A 111 -5.91 14.35 5.06
C LYS A 111 -6.70 13.04 4.85
N LEU A 112 -5.99 11.92 4.73
CA LEU A 112 -6.60 10.60 4.53
C LEU A 112 -7.43 10.18 5.74
N ASN A 113 -6.92 10.36 6.95
CA ASN A 113 -7.71 10.07 8.16
C ASN A 113 -8.97 10.93 8.23
N ASN A 114 -8.90 12.23 7.90
CA ASN A 114 -10.09 13.07 7.87
C ASN A 114 -11.10 12.60 6.82
N LEU A 115 -10.63 12.28 5.60
CA LEU A 115 -11.46 11.78 4.51
C LEU A 115 -12.20 10.50 4.93
N TRP A 116 -11.49 9.54 5.52
CA TRP A 116 -12.06 8.25 5.93
C TRP A 116 -13.01 8.39 7.13
N ILE A 117 -12.77 9.34 8.03
CA ILE A 117 -13.71 9.67 9.11
C ILE A 117 -15.01 10.27 8.55
N GLU A 118 -14.93 11.14 7.54
CA GLU A 118 -16.14 11.74 6.93
C GLU A 118 -16.97 10.74 6.12
N MET A 119 -16.36 9.63 5.70
CA MET A 119 -16.99 8.57 4.90
C MET A 119 -17.43 7.34 5.71
N SER A 120 -17.05 7.24 7.00
CA SER A 120 -17.44 6.16 7.91
C SER A 120 -18.69 6.53 8.72
#